data_AF-G0EH22-F1
#
_entry.id   AF-G0EH22-F1
#
_cell.length_a   1.000
_cell.length_b   1.000
_cell.length_c   1.000
_cell.angle_alpha   90.00
_cell.angle_beta   90.00
_cell.angle_gamma   90.00
#
_symmetry.space_group_name_H-M   'P 1'
#
loop_
_entity.id
_entity.type
_entity.pdbx_description
1 polymer ?
#
loop_
_entity_poly.entity_id
_entity_poly.type
_entity_poly.pdbx_seq_one_letter_code
_entity_poly.pdbx_strand_id
1 'polypeptide(L)'
;MKRPPSEAVAAAREGRVYLLDDHLDLWLVRGKHGDYVVVRGLYCSCPWFQARVLPGLSDRLCYHIVAVELVARGIEGRAKRLRGLNLDVENVVLEAVLDGFSRSLRLAESRAAVGSSRDQQASLQSRIASRWSLQQSYPQA
;
A
#
# COMPACT_ATOMS: atom_id res chain seq x y z
N MET A 1 -1.95 24.32 11.15
CA MET A 1 -1.01 23.24 10.73
C MET A 1 -0.33 23.70 9.45
N LYS A 2 1.01 23.67 9.35
CA LYS A 2 1.71 23.99 8.08
C LYS A 2 1.29 22.99 7.00
N ARG A 3 1.21 23.43 5.74
CA ARG A 3 0.85 22.57 4.59
C ARG A 3 1.81 21.37 4.52
N PRO A 4 1.32 20.12 4.34
CA PRO A 4 2.18 18.96 4.23
C PRO A 4 3.05 19.03 2.96
N PRO A 5 4.22 18.36 2.95
CA PRO A 5 5.04 18.23 1.74
C PRO A 5 4.24 17.61 0.60
N SER A 6 4.41 18.12 -0.62
CA SER A 6 3.70 17.63 -1.80
C SER A 6 3.95 16.16 -2.07
N GLU A 7 5.16 15.68 -1.81
CA GLU A 7 5.58 14.29 -1.98
C GLU A 7 4.86 13.35 -1.00
N ALA A 8 4.57 13.83 0.21
CA ALA A 8 3.80 13.08 1.20
C ALA A 8 2.35 12.90 0.75
N VAL A 9 1.73 13.98 0.26
CA VAL A 9 0.37 13.95 -0.28
C VAL A 9 0.30 13.05 -1.52
N ALA A 10 1.27 13.16 -2.42
CA ALA A 10 1.35 12.30 -3.60
C ALA A 10 1.45 10.82 -3.22
N ALA A 11 2.34 10.47 -2.27
CA ALA A 11 2.49 9.09 -1.81
C ALA A 11 1.20 8.51 -1.21
N ALA A 12 0.48 9.31 -0.43
CA ALA A 12 -0.81 8.93 0.13
C ALA A 12 -1.87 8.68 -0.95
N ARG A 13 -2.02 9.63 -1.89
CA ARG A 13 -3.04 9.58 -2.95
C ARG A 13 -2.79 8.50 -3.99
N GLU A 14 -1.53 8.26 -4.33
CA GLU A 14 -1.11 7.23 -5.29
C GLU A 14 -1.15 5.81 -4.71
N GLY A 15 -1.58 5.63 -3.45
CA GLY A 15 -1.68 4.32 -2.82
C GLY A 15 -0.32 3.64 -2.64
N ARG A 16 0.73 4.43 -2.35
CA ARG A 16 2.09 3.96 -2.09
C ARG A 16 2.38 3.69 -0.61
N VAL A 17 1.36 3.79 0.24
CA VAL A 17 1.46 3.56 1.69
C VAL A 17 0.78 2.25 2.05
N TYR A 18 1.53 1.38 2.72
CA TYR A 18 1.12 0.04 3.11
C TYR A 18 1.17 -0.08 4.63
N LEU A 19 0.17 -0.73 5.21
CA LEU A 19 0.18 -1.13 6.61
C LEU A 19 0.56 -2.60 6.67
N LEU A 20 1.73 -2.88 7.23
CA LEU A 20 2.31 -4.22 7.32
C LEU A 20 1.81 -4.94 8.56
N ASP A 21 1.85 -4.26 9.72
CA ASP A 21 1.42 -4.80 11.01
C ASP A 21 0.69 -3.72 11.82
N ASP A 22 -0.56 -4.01 12.20
CA ASP A 22 -1.41 -3.12 12.98
C ASP A 22 -0.96 -3.02 14.46
N HIS A 23 -0.40 -4.09 15.03
CA HIS A 23 0.02 -4.14 16.43
C HIS A 23 1.30 -3.34 16.67
N LEU A 24 2.23 -3.40 15.71
CA LEU A 24 3.50 -2.69 15.78
C LEU A 24 3.44 -1.29 15.17
N ASP A 25 2.28 -0.88 14.65
CA ASP A 25 2.10 0.36 13.88
C ASP A 25 3.20 0.49 12.79
N LEU A 26 3.43 -0.64 12.09
CA LEU A 26 4.52 -0.83 11.14
C LEU A 26 4.01 -0.67 9.72
N TRP A 27 4.62 0.28 9.02
CA TRP A 27 4.22 0.71 7.69
C TRP A 27 5.36 0.55 6.70
N LEU A 28 5.01 0.53 5.43
CA LEU A 28 5.95 0.65 4.34
C LEU A 28 5.47 1.72 3.37
N VAL A 29 6.38 2.62 2.99
CA VAL A 29 6.12 3.64 1.97
C VAL A 29 6.99 3.34 0.76
N ARG A 30 6.35 3.06 -0.38
CA ARG A 30 7.05 2.91 -1.65
C ARG A 30 7.47 4.29 -2.14
N GLY A 31 8.77 4.54 -2.21
CA GLY A 31 9.33 5.75 -2.79
C GLY A 31 9.89 5.52 -4.19
N LYS A 32 10.42 6.59 -4.78
CA LYS A 32 11.05 6.56 -6.11
C LYS A 32 12.36 5.77 -6.14
N HIS A 33 13.10 5.81 -5.02
CA HIS A 33 14.46 5.27 -4.91
C HIS A 33 14.57 4.05 -4.01
N GLY A 34 13.45 3.61 -3.42
CA GLY A 34 13.42 2.51 -2.45
C GLY A 34 12.06 2.39 -1.80
N ASP A 35 11.83 1.26 -1.12
CA ASP A 35 10.76 1.05 -0.17
C ASP A 35 11.28 1.36 1.23
N TYR A 36 10.52 2.12 2.00
CA TYR A 36 10.96 2.60 3.30
C TYR A 36 10.05 2.07 4.39
N VAL A 37 10.64 1.39 5.36
CA VAL A 37 9.95 0.93 6.56
C VAL A 37 9.76 2.14 7.48
N VAL A 38 8.54 2.29 8.01
CA VAL A 38 8.16 3.42 8.84
C VAL A 38 7.44 2.90 10.09
N VAL A 39 7.86 3.38 11.25
CA VAL A 39 7.07 3.30 12.49
C VAL A 39 6.53 4.70 12.73
N ARG A 40 5.20 4.83 12.77
CA ARG A 40 4.51 6.12 12.72
C ARG A 40 5.01 7.07 13.81
N GLY A 41 5.43 8.27 13.41
CA GLY A 41 5.93 9.32 14.31
C GLY A 41 7.30 9.05 14.95
N LEU A 42 7.88 7.86 14.78
CA LEU A 42 9.05 7.41 15.53
C LEU A 42 10.27 7.12 14.66
N TYR A 43 10.08 6.46 13.51
CA TYR A 43 11.20 5.98 12.70
C TYR A 43 10.88 5.93 11.22
N CYS A 44 11.89 6.16 10.38
CA CYS A 44 11.87 5.82 8.97
C CYS A 44 13.24 5.31 8.52
N SER A 45 13.26 4.25 7.71
CA SER A 45 14.51 3.69 7.17
C SER A 45 15.15 4.55 6.07
N CYS A 46 14.57 5.70 5.70
CA CYS A 46 15.13 6.52 4.64
C CYS A 46 16.45 7.20 5.07
N PRO A 47 17.41 7.39 4.14
CA PRO A 47 18.69 8.01 4.46
C PRO A 47 18.56 9.40 5.08
N TRP A 48 17.55 10.18 4.66
CA TRP A 48 17.32 11.52 5.21
C TRP A 48 16.95 11.48 6.70
N PHE A 49 16.09 10.53 7.12
CA PHE A 49 15.73 10.37 8.52
C PHE A 49 16.94 9.96 9.35
N GLN A 50 17.69 8.95 8.88
CA GLN A 50 18.88 8.44 9.57
C GLN A 50 19.99 9.48 9.71
N ALA A 51 20.22 10.30 8.67
CA ALA A 51 21.29 11.29 8.67
C ALA A 51 20.93 12.61 9.35
N ARG A 52 19.63 12.97 9.44
CA ARG A 52 19.20 14.29 9.92
C ARG A 52 18.29 14.27 11.13
N VAL A 53 17.29 13.40 11.16
CA VAL A 53 16.30 13.39 12.24
C VAL A 53 16.79 12.59 13.42
N LEU A 54 17.25 11.36 13.17
CA LEU A 54 17.72 10.46 14.22
C LEU A 54 18.85 11.07 15.06
N PRO A 55 19.84 11.79 14.50
CA PRO A 55 20.90 12.43 15.28
C PRO A 55 20.49 13.79 15.88
N GLY A 56 19.22 14.21 15.73
CA GLY A 56 18.71 15.50 16.23
C GLY A 56 19.15 16.73 15.44
N LEU A 57 19.68 16.55 14.22
CA LEU A 57 20.14 17.64 13.35
C LEU A 57 18.98 18.34 12.61
N SER A 58 17.77 17.80 12.68
CA SER A 58 16.54 18.40 12.15
C SER A 58 15.33 17.98 12.96
N ASP A 59 14.47 18.95 13.25
CA ASP A 59 13.14 18.79 13.85
C ASP A 59 12.05 18.43 12.82
N ARG A 60 12.37 18.50 11.53
CA ARG A 60 11.43 18.21 10.45
C ARG A 60 11.35 16.70 10.27
N LEU A 61 10.14 16.17 10.15
CA LEU A 61 9.95 14.76 9.80
C LEU A 61 10.20 14.54 8.31
N CYS A 62 10.68 13.36 7.93
CA CYS A 62 10.79 12.99 6.53
C CYS A 62 9.40 12.85 5.91
N TYR A 63 9.28 13.08 4.61
CA TYR A 63 7.96 13.05 3.96
C TYR A 63 7.27 11.68 4.07
N HIS A 64 8.01 10.57 4.24
CA HIS A 64 7.44 9.23 4.42
C HIS A 64 6.65 9.13 5.74
N ILE A 65 7.18 9.65 6.85
CA ILE A 65 6.46 9.69 8.13
C ILE A 65 5.21 10.56 7.97
N VAL A 66 5.34 11.71 7.30
CA VAL A 66 4.18 12.59 7.05
C VAL A 66 3.14 11.89 6.18
N ALA A 67 3.53 11.14 5.16
CA ALA A 67 2.61 10.38 4.31
C ALA A 67 1.84 9.32 5.12
N VAL A 68 2.54 8.57 5.98
CA VAL A 68 1.91 7.62 6.91
C VAL A 68 0.93 8.32 7.83
N GLU A 69 1.29 9.47 8.40
CA GLU A 69 0.41 10.22 9.29
C GLU A 69 -0.88 10.68 8.60
N LEU A 70 -0.76 11.18 7.36
CA LEU A 70 -1.90 11.60 6.56
C LEU A 70 -2.86 10.44 6.28
N VAL A 71 -2.32 9.27 5.92
CA VAL A 71 -3.10 8.07 5.63
C VAL A 71 -3.73 7.49 6.90
N ALA A 72 -2.95 7.37 7.98
CA ALA A 72 -3.40 6.79 9.24
C ALA A 72 -4.52 7.63 9.90
N ARG A 73 -4.48 8.96 9.73
CA ARG A 73 -5.54 9.87 10.21
C ARG A 73 -6.72 10.00 9.25
N GLY A 74 -6.69 9.33 8.09
CA GLY A 74 -7.74 9.45 7.07
C GLY A 74 -7.84 10.83 6.42
N ILE A 75 -6.75 11.61 6.43
CA ILE A 75 -6.70 12.96 5.85
C ILE A 75 -6.48 12.87 4.33
N GLU A 76 -5.56 12.00 3.89
CA GLU A 76 -5.26 11.78 2.47
C GLU A 76 -5.12 10.30 2.16
N GLY A 77 -5.68 9.88 1.02
CA GLY A 77 -5.54 8.51 0.53
C GLY A 77 -6.06 7.44 1.50
N ARG A 78 -5.64 6.20 1.27
CA ARG A 78 -5.89 5.06 2.16
C ARG A 78 -4.71 4.10 2.11
N ALA A 79 -4.40 3.47 3.23
CA ALA A 79 -3.38 2.45 3.25
C ALA A 79 -3.87 1.18 2.57
N LYS A 80 -2.99 0.59 1.78
CA LYS A 80 -3.14 -0.79 1.36
C LYS A 80 -2.81 -1.69 2.55
N ARG A 81 -3.80 -2.48 2.96
CA ARG A 81 -3.59 -3.51 3.97
C ARG A 81 -3.23 -4.80 3.26
N LEU A 82 -2.19 -5.47 3.74
CA LEU A 82 -1.78 -6.76 3.18
C LEU A 82 -2.51 -7.94 3.87
N ARG A 83 -3.54 -7.65 4.68
CA ARG A 83 -4.42 -8.66 5.29
C ARG A 83 -5.02 -9.56 4.21
N GLY A 84 -4.77 -10.87 4.32
CA GLY A 84 -5.26 -11.89 3.39
C GLY A 84 -4.25 -12.31 2.32
N LEU A 85 -3.13 -11.60 2.19
CA LEU A 85 -1.96 -12.12 1.49
C LEU A 85 -1.16 -12.94 2.50
N ASN A 86 -0.87 -14.20 2.19
CA ASN A 86 0.03 -15.02 3.01
C ASN A 86 1.47 -14.49 2.84
N LEU A 87 1.70 -13.29 3.36
CA LEU A 87 2.89 -12.49 3.18
C LEU A 87 3.69 -12.51 4.47
N ASP A 88 4.94 -12.92 4.33
CA ASP A 88 5.90 -12.85 5.41
C ASP A 88 6.37 -11.40 5.59
N VAL A 89 5.84 -10.74 6.62
CA VAL A 89 6.16 -9.34 6.95
C VAL A 89 7.64 -9.17 7.26
N GLU A 90 8.27 -10.16 7.91
CA GLU A 90 9.70 -10.11 8.25
C GLU A 90 10.54 -10.03 6.97
N ASN A 91 10.27 -10.90 6.00
CA ASN A 91 10.94 -10.86 4.71
C ASN A 91 10.73 -9.54 3.95
N VAL A 92 9.52 -8.97 3.98
CA VAL A 92 9.25 -7.65 3.38
C VAL A 92 10.10 -6.56 4.02
N VAL A 93 10.20 -6.57 5.35
CA VAL A 93 10.98 -5.60 6.11
C VAL A 93 12.48 -5.77 5.82
N LEU A 94 12.99 -6.99 5.87
CA LEU A 94 14.40 -7.28 5.61
C LEU A 94 14.81 -6.87 4.20
N GLU A 95 14.03 -7.23 3.17
CA GLU A 95 14.31 -6.81 1.79
C GLU A 95 14.27 -5.27 1.65
N ALA A 96 13.29 -4.61 2.25
CA ALA A 96 13.18 -3.14 2.17
C ALA A 96 14.36 -2.44 2.86
N VAL A 97 14.83 -2.97 4.00
CA VAL A 97 15.94 -2.36 4.75
C VAL A 97 17.30 -2.68 4.15
N LEU A 98 17.53 -3.94 3.73
CA LEU A 98 18.83 -4.41 3.26
C LEU A 98 19.03 -4.15 1.76
N ASP A 99 18.01 -4.42 0.93
CA ASP A 99 18.10 -4.30 -0.53
C ASP A 99 17.50 -2.97 -1.04
N GLY A 100 16.88 -2.20 -0.14
CA GLY A 100 16.17 -0.96 -0.48
C GLY A 100 14.84 -1.19 -1.19
N PHE A 101 14.45 -2.42 -1.54
CA PHE A 101 13.23 -2.74 -2.27
C PHE A 101 12.68 -4.10 -1.87
N SER A 102 11.40 -4.19 -1.53
CA SER A 102 10.75 -5.48 -1.27
C SER A 102 10.23 -6.15 -2.55
N ARG A 103 10.88 -7.24 -2.94
CA ARG A 103 10.40 -8.13 -4.02
C ARG A 103 9.16 -8.88 -3.58
N SER A 104 9.13 -9.32 -2.33
CA SER A 104 8.01 -10.03 -1.71
C SER A 104 6.72 -9.21 -1.80
N LEU A 105 6.77 -7.91 -1.46
CA LEU A 105 5.63 -7.01 -1.60
C LEU A 105 5.15 -6.88 -3.06
N ARG A 106 6.07 -6.70 -4.02
CA ARG A 106 5.73 -6.56 -5.44
C ARG A 106 5.09 -7.83 -6.00
N LEU A 107 5.59 -9.00 -5.62
CA LEU A 107 5.02 -10.30 -5.97
C LEU A 107 3.63 -10.49 -5.37
N ALA A 108 3.41 -10.05 -4.13
CA ALA A 108 2.11 -10.12 -3.49
C ALA A 108 1.08 -9.24 -4.22
N GLU A 109 1.47 -8.02 -4.60
CA GLU A 109 0.61 -7.12 -5.38
C GLU A 109 0.29 -7.67 -6.78
N SER A 110 1.27 -8.25 -7.49
CA SER A 110 1.02 -8.82 -8.81
C SER A 110 0.06 -10.00 -8.73
N ARG A 111 0.21 -10.86 -7.72
CA ARG A 111 -0.73 -11.97 -7.46
C ARG A 111 -2.13 -11.48 -7.13
N ALA A 112 -2.25 -10.45 -6.27
CA ALA A 112 -3.54 -9.85 -5.94
C ALA A 112 -4.24 -9.25 -7.16
N ALA A 113 -3.49 -8.59 -8.04
CA ALA A 113 -4.02 -8.02 -9.29
C ALA A 113 -4.52 -9.12 -10.25
N VAL A 114 -3.79 -10.23 -10.38
CA VAL A 114 -4.20 -11.37 -11.22
C VAL A 114 -5.46 -12.05 -10.67
N GLY A 115 -5.55 -12.26 -9.35
CA GLY A 115 -6.74 -12.83 -8.71
C GLY A 115 -7.98 -11.98 -8.95
N SER A 116 -7.88 -10.67 -8.71
CA SER A 116 -8.98 -9.73 -8.94
C SER A 116 -9.46 -9.70 -10.40
N SER A 117 -8.57 -9.88 -11.38
CA SER A 117 -8.93 -9.90 -12.80
C SER A 117 -9.71 -11.17 -13.17
N ARG A 118 -9.30 -12.33 -12.64
CA ARG A 118 -10.02 -13.61 -12.83
C ARG A 118 -11.41 -13.59 -12.20
N ASP A 119 -11.53 -13.05 -10.99
CA ASP A 119 -12.80 -12.94 -10.29
C ASP A 119 -13.78 -12.00 -11.02
N GLN A 120 -13.26 -10.90 -11.59
CA GLN A 120 -14.06 -9.98 -12.42
C GLN A 120 -14.53 -10.65 -13.72
N GLN A 121 -13.68 -11.42 -14.39
CA GLN A 121 -14.06 -12.19 -15.58
C GLN A 121 -15.11 -13.26 -15.27
N ALA A 122 -14.96 -14.00 -14.18
CA ALA A 122 -15.93 -15.01 -13.75
C ALA A 122 -17.29 -14.38 -13.39
N SER A 123 -17.28 -13.23 -12.69
CA SER A 123 -18.49 -12.46 -12.37
C SER A 123 -19.19 -11.91 -13.62
N LEU A 124 -18.44 -11.44 -14.61
CA LEU A 124 -19.00 -11.00 -15.89
C LEU A 124 -19.62 -12.16 -16.67
N GLN A 125 -18.94 -13.31 -16.74
CA GLN A 125 -19.45 -14.50 -17.43
C GLN A 125 -20.72 -15.04 -16.77
N SER A 126 -20.78 -15.08 -15.43
CA SER A 126 -21.99 -15.52 -14.73
C SER A 126 -23.17 -14.58 -15.01
N ARG A 127 -22.97 -13.26 -14.98
CA ARG A 127 -24.01 -12.27 -15.33
C ARG A 127 -24.49 -12.39 -16.77
N ILE A 128 -23.58 -12.67 -17.71
CA ILE A 128 -23.93 -12.93 -19.11
C ILE A 128 -24.78 -14.21 -19.19
N ALA A 129 -24.32 -15.32 -18.61
CA ALA A 129 -25.05 -16.59 -18.62
C ALA A 129 -26.47 -16.47 -18.03
N SER A 130 -26.63 -15.77 -16.90
CA SER A 130 -27.93 -15.51 -16.28
C SER A 130 -28.86 -14.65 -17.14
N ARG A 131 -28.30 -13.80 -18.01
CA ARG A 131 -29.08 -12.96 -18.93
C ARG A 131 -29.60 -13.76 -20.14
N TRP A 132 -28.80 -14.69 -20.66
CA TRP A 132 -29.23 -15.58 -21.74
C TRP A 132 -30.29 -16.60 -21.29
N SER A 133 -30.23 -17.09 -20.05
CA SER A 133 -31.27 -17.98 -19.49
C SER A 133 -32.64 -17.31 -19.35
N LEU A 134 -32.67 -16.00 -19.07
CA LEU A 134 -33.92 -15.23 -18.99
C LEU A 134 -34.54 -14.99 -20.38
N GLN A 135 -33.73 -14.87 -21.44
CA GLN A 135 -34.23 -14.67 -22.81
C GLN A 135 -34.77 -15.94 -23.48
N GLN A 136 -34.35 -17.13 -23.03
CA GLN A 136 -34.89 -18.41 -23.55
C GLN A 136 -36.22 -18.83 -22.90
N SER A 137 -36.72 -18.07 -21.92
CA SER A 137 -37.96 -18.35 -21.20
C SER A 137 -39.22 -17.74 -21.83
N TYR A 138 -39.10 -17.04 -22.97
CA TYR A 138 -40.25 -16.50 -23.71
C TYR A 138 -40.66 -17.48 -24.82
N PRO A 139 -41.85 -18.10 -24.75
CA PRO A 139 -42.37 -18.87 -25.88
C PRO A 139 -42.66 -17.92 -27.04
N GLN A 140 -42.19 -18.28 -28.23
CA GLN A 140 -42.58 -17.59 -29.46
C GLN A 140 -44.06 -17.87 -29.72
N ALA A 141 -44.85 -16.79 -29.76
CA ALA A 141 -46.24 -16.80 -30.18
C ALA A 141 -46.32 -16.72 -31.71
#